data_AF-A0A5C5G685-F1
#
_entry.id   AF-A0A5C5G685-F1
#
_cell.length_a   1.000
_cell.length_b   1.000
_cell.length_c   1.000
_cell.angle_alpha   90.00
_cell.angle_beta   90.00
_cell.angle_gamma   90.00
#
_symmetry.space_group_name_H-M   'P 1'
#
loop_
_entity.id
_entity.type
_entity.pdbx_description
1 polymer ?
#
loop_
_entity_poly.entity_id
_entity_poly.type
_entity_poly.pdbx_seq_one_letter_code
_entity_poly.pdbx_strand_id
1 'polypeptide(L)'
;MTVREALNSAMEEEMTRDETVFVLGEEVAQYNGAYKVTKGLLDKFGEKRVIDTPITEAGFCGIAVGAAFAGLRPVCEFMTFNFAMQAIDQIVNSAGKTYYMSGGNVPCPIVFRGPNGAAAGVGAQHSQDYAAWYGQIPGLKVVSPWSAEDCRGLLKAAIRDPNPVVVLENEIMYGQSFKVSKEVASPDYLLPIGKAKVEREGKDVTIVGHSRMVGLSLDVAEKLYKEQGIECEVINLRSIRPLDIETIKASVKKTNRLVTVEGGFPMFGVGSEICAQIVESEAFDYLDAPVERVTGADLPTPYAASLEGAAFPDEAVIEKVVLRSLYRS
;
A
#
# COMPACT_ATOMS: atom_id res chain seq x y z
N MET A 1 -3.26 9.35 -16.63
CA MET A 1 -1.94 9.11 -16.01
C MET A 1 -1.96 7.69 -15.50
N THR A 2 -0.96 6.90 -15.86
CA THR A 2 -0.79 5.56 -15.29
C THR A 2 -0.28 5.65 -13.86
N VAL A 3 -0.48 4.61 -13.06
CA VAL A 3 0.12 4.52 -11.72
C VAL A 3 1.65 4.64 -11.78
N ARG A 4 2.28 4.00 -12.78
CA ARG A 4 3.72 4.11 -13.03
C ARG A 4 4.16 5.57 -13.25
N GLU A 5 3.45 6.31 -14.12
CA GLU A 5 3.74 7.72 -14.37
C GLU A 5 3.54 8.59 -13.12
N ALA A 6 2.55 8.26 -12.30
CA ALA A 6 2.27 8.97 -11.04
C ALA A 6 3.42 8.81 -10.02
N LEU A 7 3.96 7.60 -9.88
CA LEU A 7 5.12 7.32 -9.03
C LEU A 7 6.40 7.97 -9.58
N ASN A 8 6.62 7.87 -10.89
CA ASN A 8 7.77 8.48 -11.56
C ASN A 8 7.79 9.99 -11.36
N SER A 9 6.67 10.67 -11.65
CA SER A 9 6.53 12.12 -11.48
C SER A 9 6.65 12.56 -10.03
N ALA A 10 6.11 11.80 -9.07
CA ALA A 10 6.31 12.05 -7.65
C ALA A 10 7.80 12.05 -7.27
N MET A 11 8.57 11.04 -7.67
CA MET A 11 10.02 10.99 -7.40
C MET A 11 10.76 12.12 -8.10
N GLU A 12 10.48 12.36 -9.38
CA GLU A 12 11.11 13.42 -10.15
C GLU A 12 10.93 14.79 -9.50
N GLU A 13 9.72 15.10 -9.03
CA GLU A 13 9.40 16.37 -8.38
C GLU A 13 10.12 16.53 -7.04
N GLU A 14 10.15 15.48 -6.20
CA GLU A 14 10.84 15.56 -4.92
C GLU A 14 12.36 15.59 -5.08
N MET A 15 12.92 14.88 -6.06
CA MET A 15 14.36 14.96 -6.40
C MET A 15 14.75 16.32 -6.99
N THR A 16 13.85 16.97 -7.72
CA THR A 16 14.04 18.34 -8.21
C THR A 16 13.97 19.34 -7.06
N ARG A 17 13.06 19.12 -6.11
CA ARG A 17 12.82 20.00 -4.96
C ARG A 17 13.95 19.96 -3.93
N ASP A 18 14.55 18.79 -3.71
CA ASP A 18 15.50 18.56 -2.64
C ASP A 18 16.71 17.77 -3.13
N GLU A 19 17.90 18.39 -3.08
CA GLU A 19 19.15 17.79 -3.54
C GLU A 19 19.62 16.60 -2.70
N THR A 20 19.06 16.45 -1.48
CA THR A 20 19.38 15.34 -0.58
C THR A 20 18.60 14.06 -0.88
N VAL A 21 17.57 14.14 -1.73
CA VAL A 21 16.74 12.99 -2.12
C VAL A 21 17.42 12.18 -3.21
N PHE A 22 17.64 10.88 -3.05
CA PHE A 22 18.21 10.07 -4.13
C PHE A 22 17.57 8.69 -4.15
N VAL A 23 17.57 8.03 -5.30
CA VAL A 23 17.06 6.67 -5.45
C VAL A 23 18.22 5.69 -5.60
N LEU A 24 18.11 4.55 -4.90
CA LEU A 24 19.03 3.44 -5.02
C LEU A 24 18.26 2.12 -5.01
N GLY A 25 18.74 1.15 -5.75
CA GLY A 25 18.20 -0.20 -5.82
C GLY A 25 18.70 -0.95 -7.05
N GLU A 26 18.24 -2.17 -7.21
CA GLU A 26 18.57 -2.99 -8.38
C GLU A 26 17.86 -2.46 -9.62
N GLU A 27 18.62 -2.21 -10.69
CA GLU A 27 18.12 -1.83 -12.02
C GLU A 27 17.38 -0.50 -12.08
N VAL A 28 17.50 0.37 -11.06
CA VAL A 28 16.82 1.66 -10.99
C VAL A 28 17.37 2.70 -11.96
N ALA A 29 18.62 2.56 -12.40
CA ALA A 29 19.33 3.54 -13.21
C ALA A 29 19.37 3.14 -14.70
N GLN A 30 20.38 2.36 -15.12
CA GLN A 30 20.63 2.12 -16.56
C GLN A 30 19.51 1.34 -17.23
N TYR A 31 18.89 0.41 -16.50
CA TYR A 31 17.76 -0.38 -16.97
C TYR A 31 16.42 0.39 -16.93
N ASN A 32 16.43 1.65 -16.49
CA ASN A 32 15.27 2.52 -16.33
C ASN A 32 14.22 1.98 -15.33
N GLY A 33 14.63 1.16 -14.36
CA GLY A 33 13.77 0.49 -13.39
C GLY A 33 13.26 -0.85 -13.90
N ALA A 34 13.27 -1.88 -13.04
CA ALA A 34 12.74 -3.21 -13.34
C ALA A 34 11.32 -3.14 -13.96
N TYR A 35 10.45 -2.32 -13.35
CA TYR A 35 9.08 -2.08 -13.81
C TYR A 35 8.87 -0.71 -14.46
N LYS A 36 9.96 -0.04 -14.87
CA LYS A 36 9.95 1.27 -15.55
C LYS A 36 9.43 2.44 -14.71
N VAL A 37 9.38 2.30 -13.38
CA VAL A 37 8.94 3.35 -12.44
C VAL A 37 9.98 4.48 -12.32
N THR A 38 11.27 4.19 -12.45
CA THR A 38 12.37 5.18 -12.40
C THR A 38 12.85 5.64 -13.77
N LYS A 39 12.09 5.36 -14.83
CA LYS A 39 12.46 5.67 -16.22
C LYS A 39 12.81 7.16 -16.38
N GLY A 40 13.93 7.44 -17.04
CA GLY A 40 14.40 8.80 -17.35
C GLY A 40 15.02 9.57 -16.18
N LEU A 41 14.99 9.04 -14.95
CA LEU A 41 15.56 9.74 -13.79
C LEU A 41 17.09 9.82 -13.88
N LEU A 42 17.76 8.76 -14.36
CA LEU A 42 19.22 8.76 -14.53
C LEU A 42 19.67 9.84 -15.51
N ASP A 43 19.02 9.94 -16.66
CA ASP A 43 19.33 10.95 -17.69
C ASP A 43 19.17 12.38 -17.14
N LYS A 44 18.22 12.59 -16.21
CA LYS A 44 17.93 13.89 -15.62
C LYS A 44 18.85 14.26 -14.44
N PHE A 45 19.14 13.31 -13.54
CA PHE A 45 19.82 13.60 -12.27
C PHE A 45 21.23 13.02 -12.14
N GLY A 46 21.63 12.14 -13.05
CA GLY A 46 22.95 11.52 -13.08
C GLY A 46 23.18 10.44 -12.01
N GLU A 47 24.30 9.74 -12.16
CA GLU A 47 24.66 8.53 -11.38
C GLU A 47 24.83 8.80 -9.87
N LYS A 48 25.02 10.06 -9.45
CA LYS A 48 25.09 10.42 -8.03
C LYS A 48 23.73 10.35 -7.33
N ARG A 49 22.64 10.47 -8.09
CA ARG A 49 21.26 10.61 -7.55
C ARG A 49 20.36 9.44 -7.93
N VAL A 50 20.77 8.63 -8.91
CA VAL A 50 20.09 7.41 -9.35
C VAL A 50 21.14 6.30 -9.42
N ILE A 51 21.13 5.40 -8.43
CA ILE A 51 22.25 4.50 -8.14
C ILE A 51 21.80 3.05 -8.31
N ASP A 52 22.34 2.36 -9.32
CA ASP A 52 22.22 0.90 -9.44
C ASP A 52 23.04 0.21 -8.34
N THR A 53 22.44 -0.79 -7.69
CA THR A 53 23.08 -1.57 -6.63
C THR A 53 23.33 -3.01 -7.07
N PRO A 54 24.33 -3.71 -6.49
CA PRO A 54 24.38 -5.16 -6.56
C PRO A 54 23.16 -5.79 -5.87
N ILE A 55 22.87 -7.06 -6.20
CA ILE A 55 21.79 -7.86 -5.59
C ILE A 55 22.19 -8.27 -4.17
N THR A 56 22.07 -7.31 -3.24
CA THR A 56 22.53 -7.38 -1.85
C THR A 56 21.59 -6.54 -0.96
N GLU A 57 20.33 -6.94 -0.88
CA GLU A 57 19.22 -6.19 -0.28
C GLU A 57 19.55 -5.68 1.13
N ALA A 58 20.10 -6.55 2.00
CA ALA A 58 20.52 -6.15 3.34
C ALA A 58 21.62 -5.07 3.32
N GLY A 59 22.55 -5.17 2.37
CA GLY A 59 23.68 -4.27 2.22
C GLY A 59 23.25 -2.87 1.77
N PHE A 60 22.57 -2.77 0.63
CA PHE A 60 22.14 -1.46 0.13
C PHE A 60 21.07 -0.81 1.01
N CYS A 61 20.20 -1.60 1.65
CA CYS A 61 19.25 -1.06 2.62
C CYS A 61 19.96 -0.46 3.84
N GLY A 62 20.98 -1.14 4.38
CA GLY A 62 21.81 -0.61 5.47
C GLY A 62 22.56 0.67 5.06
N ILE A 63 23.07 0.74 3.83
CA ILE A 63 23.69 1.95 3.27
C ILE A 63 22.67 3.10 3.20
N ALA A 64 21.46 2.82 2.71
CA ALA A 64 20.38 3.81 2.65
C ALA A 64 20.04 4.33 4.06
N VAL A 65 19.86 3.44 5.03
CA VAL A 65 19.58 3.83 6.42
C VAL A 65 20.71 4.68 7.01
N GLY A 66 21.97 4.30 6.78
CA GLY A 66 23.14 5.08 7.19
C GLY A 66 23.19 6.46 6.55
N ALA A 67 22.88 6.56 5.25
CA ALA A 67 22.77 7.83 4.54
C ALA A 67 21.65 8.72 5.11
N ALA A 68 20.51 8.13 5.50
CA ALA A 68 19.42 8.83 6.15
C ALA A 68 19.84 9.41 7.51
N PHE A 69 20.57 8.66 8.32
CA PHE A 69 21.14 9.16 9.58
C PHE A 69 22.16 10.29 9.37
N ALA A 70 22.87 10.28 8.24
CA ALA A 70 23.81 11.33 7.86
C ALA A 70 23.13 12.58 7.26
N GLY A 71 21.79 12.62 7.21
CA GLY A 71 21.02 13.79 6.75
C GLY A 71 20.58 13.76 5.29
N LEU A 72 20.78 12.65 4.57
CA LEU A 72 20.21 12.47 3.23
C LEU A 72 18.79 11.90 3.28
N ARG A 73 18.09 11.87 2.14
CA ARG A 73 16.71 11.39 2.03
C ARG A 73 16.57 10.26 0.99
N PRO A 74 17.11 9.07 1.27
CA PRO A 74 17.09 7.97 0.31
C PRO A 74 15.68 7.43 0.04
N VAL A 75 15.45 7.10 -1.22
CA VAL A 75 14.35 6.27 -1.71
C VAL A 75 14.95 4.92 -2.08
N CYS A 76 14.87 3.98 -1.14
CA CYS A 76 15.39 2.62 -1.28
C CYS A 76 14.35 1.74 -1.98
N GLU A 77 14.66 1.29 -3.19
CA GLU A 77 13.80 0.43 -4.00
C GLU A 77 14.14 -1.05 -3.79
N PHE A 78 13.14 -1.85 -3.44
CA PHE A 78 13.20 -3.30 -3.57
C PHE A 78 12.48 -3.72 -4.84
N MET A 79 13.09 -4.59 -5.65
CA MET A 79 12.48 -5.06 -6.89
C MET A 79 11.11 -5.70 -6.63
N THR A 80 10.97 -6.45 -5.53
CA THR A 80 9.68 -6.77 -4.92
C THR A 80 9.83 -6.78 -3.40
N PHE A 81 8.74 -6.58 -2.65
CA PHE A 81 8.78 -6.68 -1.19
C PHE A 81 9.10 -8.09 -0.67
N ASN A 82 9.02 -9.13 -1.50
CA ASN A 82 9.51 -10.46 -1.15
C ASN A 82 11.01 -10.44 -0.82
N PHE A 83 11.77 -9.63 -1.55
CA PHE A 83 13.22 -9.52 -1.36
C PHE A 83 13.59 -8.62 -0.19
N ALA A 84 12.70 -7.69 0.18
CA ALA A 84 12.84 -6.88 1.39
C ALA A 84 12.92 -7.73 2.67
N MET A 85 12.47 -9.00 2.66
CA MET A 85 12.70 -9.93 3.76
C MET A 85 14.18 -10.09 4.11
N GLN A 86 15.08 -10.08 3.13
CA GLN A 86 16.52 -10.14 3.40
C GLN A 86 17.03 -8.91 4.15
N ALA A 87 16.36 -7.77 3.98
CA ALA A 87 16.72 -6.47 4.54
C ALA A 87 15.84 -6.04 5.72
N ILE A 88 14.92 -6.88 6.19
CA ILE A 88 13.90 -6.47 7.17
C ILE A 88 14.51 -6.01 8.49
N ASP A 89 15.68 -6.53 8.88
CA ASP A 89 16.41 -6.08 10.07
C ASP A 89 16.82 -4.60 9.96
N GLN A 90 17.27 -4.16 8.78
CA GLN A 90 17.62 -2.76 8.53
C GLN A 90 16.36 -1.86 8.54
N ILE A 91 15.25 -2.34 7.99
CA ILE A 91 13.98 -1.61 7.98
C ILE A 91 13.45 -1.45 9.41
N VAL A 92 13.47 -2.53 10.20
CA VAL A 92 12.84 -2.56 11.52
C VAL A 92 13.77 -2.07 12.63
N ASN A 93 14.91 -2.71 12.81
CA ASN A 93 15.79 -2.46 13.96
C ASN A 93 16.66 -1.23 13.75
N SER A 94 17.24 -1.06 12.55
CA SER A 94 18.03 0.13 12.26
C SER A 94 17.15 1.35 12.01
N ALA A 95 16.22 1.32 11.06
CA ALA A 95 15.43 2.50 10.72
C ALA A 95 14.30 2.76 11.72
N GLY A 96 13.34 1.84 11.83
CA GLY A 96 12.07 2.07 12.54
C GLY A 96 12.22 2.42 14.02
N LYS A 97 13.12 1.75 14.75
CA LYS A 97 13.24 1.91 16.21
C LYS A 97 14.19 3.02 16.66
N THR A 98 15.06 3.53 15.78
CA THR A 98 16.18 4.39 16.20
C THR A 98 15.75 5.74 16.74
N TYR A 99 14.70 6.37 16.18
CA TYR A 99 14.24 7.67 16.71
C TYR A 99 13.81 7.56 18.18
N TYR A 100 13.10 6.47 18.52
CA TYR A 100 12.71 6.19 19.90
C TYR A 100 13.91 5.85 20.79
N MET A 101 14.78 4.92 20.35
CA MET A 101 15.94 4.48 21.15
C MET A 101 16.95 5.59 21.41
N SER A 102 17.07 6.56 20.49
CA SER A 102 17.95 7.72 20.63
C SER A 102 17.35 8.84 21.48
N GLY A 103 16.13 8.69 22.02
CA GLY A 103 15.45 9.74 22.77
C GLY A 103 15.05 10.94 21.90
N GLY A 104 14.72 10.71 20.62
CA GLY A 104 14.30 11.74 19.68
C GLY A 104 15.43 12.49 18.96
N ASN A 105 16.68 12.02 19.08
CA ASN A 105 17.85 12.73 18.55
C ASN A 105 18.25 12.31 17.13
N VAL A 106 17.95 11.08 16.72
CA VAL A 106 18.39 10.53 15.42
C VAL A 106 17.17 10.20 14.55
N PRO A 107 16.71 11.12 13.69
CA PRO A 107 15.66 10.84 12.72
C PRO A 107 16.18 9.92 11.60
N CYS A 108 15.27 9.26 10.89
CA CYS A 108 15.60 8.39 9.76
C CYS A 108 14.67 8.70 8.58
N PRO A 109 14.92 9.79 7.83
CA PRO A 109 14.11 10.17 6.68
C PRO A 109 14.40 9.26 5.48
N ILE A 110 13.81 8.06 5.47
CA ILE A 110 13.99 7.05 4.42
C ILE A 110 12.64 6.54 3.91
N VAL A 111 12.56 6.32 2.60
CA VAL A 111 11.45 5.62 1.97
C VAL A 111 11.90 4.24 1.50
N PHE A 112 11.17 3.20 1.87
CA PHE A 112 11.28 1.87 1.28
C PHE A 112 10.11 1.67 0.33
N ARG A 113 10.37 1.44 -0.96
CA ARG A 113 9.30 1.27 -1.96
C ARG A 113 9.53 0.08 -2.88
N GLY A 114 8.47 -0.35 -3.54
CA GLY A 114 8.48 -1.48 -4.46
C GLY A 114 7.10 -2.14 -4.59
N PRO A 115 6.90 -3.04 -5.57
CA PRO A 115 5.66 -3.80 -5.67
C PRO A 115 5.54 -4.83 -4.54
N ASN A 116 4.32 -4.98 -4.02
CA ASN A 116 3.92 -5.85 -2.92
C ASN A 116 2.67 -6.67 -3.30
N GLY A 117 2.58 -7.89 -2.76
CA GLY A 117 1.48 -8.79 -2.99
C GLY A 117 1.56 -9.54 -4.33
N ALA A 118 0.41 -10.05 -4.76
CA ALA A 118 0.29 -10.89 -5.95
C ALA A 118 0.65 -10.16 -7.26
N ALA A 119 1.27 -10.92 -8.16
CA ALA A 119 1.40 -10.62 -9.58
C ALA A 119 0.79 -11.77 -10.41
N ALA A 120 1.11 -11.86 -11.70
CA ALA A 120 0.58 -12.92 -12.58
C ALA A 120 1.64 -13.98 -12.88
N GLY A 121 1.44 -15.21 -12.43
CA GLY A 121 2.26 -16.38 -12.79
C GLY A 121 3.66 -16.39 -12.18
N VAL A 122 3.88 -15.68 -11.06
CA VAL A 122 5.21 -15.54 -10.44
C VAL A 122 5.49 -16.59 -9.34
N GLY A 123 4.47 -17.37 -8.98
CA GLY A 123 4.56 -18.44 -7.99
C GLY A 123 4.79 -17.94 -6.55
N ALA A 124 5.04 -18.87 -5.64
CA ALA A 124 4.95 -18.64 -4.20
C ALA A 124 5.92 -17.58 -3.65
N GLN A 125 7.20 -17.59 -4.08
CA GLN A 125 8.24 -16.73 -3.50
C GLN A 125 8.19 -15.28 -3.99
N HIS A 126 7.26 -14.95 -4.90
CA HIS A 126 7.15 -13.63 -5.52
C HIS A 126 5.76 -12.99 -5.36
N SER A 127 4.88 -13.58 -4.55
CA SER A 127 3.46 -13.19 -4.46
C SER A 127 3.00 -12.73 -3.07
N GLN A 128 3.91 -12.61 -2.10
CA GLN A 128 3.52 -12.34 -0.72
C GLN A 128 3.17 -10.86 -0.49
N ASP A 129 2.09 -10.62 0.26
CA ASP A 129 1.71 -9.29 0.77
C ASP A 129 2.28 -9.10 2.18
N TYR A 130 3.02 -8.00 2.38
CA TYR A 130 3.70 -7.63 3.62
C TYR A 130 3.00 -6.50 4.40
N ALA A 131 1.79 -6.10 4.02
CA ALA A 131 1.04 -5.04 4.69
C ALA A 131 0.93 -5.28 6.20
N ALA A 132 0.48 -6.48 6.61
CA ALA A 132 0.38 -6.84 8.02
C ALA A 132 1.75 -6.86 8.73
N TRP A 133 2.78 -7.40 8.08
CA TRP A 133 4.13 -7.53 8.65
C TRP A 133 4.77 -6.18 9.00
N TYR A 134 4.67 -5.20 8.11
CA TYR A 134 5.20 -3.87 8.39
C TYR A 134 4.22 -3.04 9.24
N GLY A 135 2.91 -3.26 9.11
CA GLY A 135 1.88 -2.55 9.86
C GLY A 135 1.93 -2.76 11.38
N GLN A 136 2.41 -3.92 11.83
CA GLN A 136 2.60 -4.21 13.26
C GLN A 136 3.78 -3.46 13.91
N ILE A 137 4.73 -2.90 13.15
CA ILE A 137 6.01 -2.42 13.69
C ILE A 137 5.91 -0.94 14.14
N PRO A 138 6.06 -0.63 15.43
CA PRO A 138 6.16 0.75 15.90
C PRO A 138 7.41 1.46 15.36
N GLY A 139 7.25 2.74 15.03
CA GLY A 139 8.29 3.56 14.41
C GLY A 139 8.28 3.56 12.88
N LEU A 140 7.58 2.61 12.25
CA LEU A 140 7.28 2.68 10.81
C LEU A 140 5.97 3.43 10.55
N LYS A 141 5.89 4.05 9.38
CA LYS A 141 4.65 4.37 8.68
C LYS A 141 4.53 3.45 7.47
N VAL A 142 3.34 2.97 7.17
CA VAL A 142 3.11 2.01 6.08
C VAL A 142 1.91 2.46 5.27
N VAL A 143 2.12 2.66 3.97
CA VAL A 143 1.09 3.05 3.01
C VAL A 143 0.97 2.02 1.91
N SER A 144 -0.24 1.83 1.38
CA SER A 144 -0.56 0.87 0.33
C SER A 144 -1.51 1.53 -0.68
N PRO A 145 -0.98 2.31 -1.63
CA PRO A 145 -1.78 3.08 -2.57
C PRO A 145 -2.50 2.18 -3.59
N TRP A 146 -3.66 2.64 -4.08
CA TRP A 146 -4.41 1.96 -5.14
C TRP A 146 -4.32 2.71 -6.47
N SER A 147 -4.66 4.00 -6.48
CA SER A 147 -4.82 4.79 -7.70
C SER A 147 -3.59 5.63 -8.06
N ALA A 148 -3.60 6.26 -9.25
CA ALA A 148 -2.57 7.23 -9.62
C ALA A 148 -2.54 8.44 -8.65
N GLU A 149 -3.70 8.86 -8.14
CA GLU A 149 -3.81 9.91 -7.13
C GLU A 149 -3.11 9.49 -5.83
N ASP A 150 -3.40 8.29 -5.33
CA ASP A 150 -2.82 7.76 -4.10
C ASP A 150 -1.31 7.62 -4.22
N CYS A 151 -0.85 7.00 -5.32
CA CYS A 151 0.56 6.74 -5.55
C CYS A 151 1.37 8.04 -5.58
N ARG A 152 0.88 9.06 -6.28
CA ARG A 152 1.57 10.35 -6.35
C ARG A 152 1.57 11.07 -5.00
N GLY A 153 0.41 11.22 -4.38
CA GLY A 153 0.27 12.00 -3.15
C GLY A 153 1.00 11.35 -1.96
N LEU A 154 0.91 10.03 -1.82
CA LEU A 154 1.52 9.30 -0.71
C LEU A 154 3.03 9.12 -0.89
N LEU A 155 3.54 8.93 -2.11
CA LEU A 155 4.99 8.85 -2.31
C LEU A 155 5.67 10.20 -2.01
N LYS A 156 5.07 11.31 -2.45
CA LYS A 156 5.56 12.66 -2.10
C LYS A 156 5.51 12.91 -0.60
N ALA A 157 4.42 12.52 0.07
CA ALA A 157 4.31 12.61 1.52
C ALA A 157 5.36 11.74 2.23
N ALA A 158 5.60 10.52 1.75
CA ALA A 158 6.61 9.61 2.28
C ALA A 158 8.02 10.21 2.16
N ILE A 159 8.38 10.75 0.98
CA ILE A 159 9.69 11.37 0.76
C ILE A 159 9.88 12.62 1.62
N ARG A 160 8.81 13.32 2.01
CA ARG A 160 8.87 14.49 2.90
C ARG A 160 8.82 14.14 4.39
N ASP A 161 8.51 12.90 4.76
CA ASP A 161 8.42 12.49 6.16
C ASP A 161 9.82 12.38 6.81
N PRO A 162 10.01 12.81 8.07
CA PRO A 162 11.30 12.65 8.75
C PRO A 162 11.55 11.23 9.33
N ASN A 163 10.61 10.30 9.13
CA ASN A 163 10.66 8.93 9.66
C ASN A 163 10.66 7.90 8.53
N PRO A 164 10.96 6.61 8.84
CA PRO A 164 10.89 5.54 7.86
C PRO A 164 9.46 5.30 7.37
N VAL A 165 9.28 5.37 6.05
CA VAL A 165 7.99 5.09 5.41
C VAL A 165 8.12 3.93 4.42
N VAL A 166 7.27 2.91 4.59
CA VAL A 166 7.14 1.77 3.68
C VAL A 166 5.99 2.05 2.72
N VAL A 167 6.27 2.04 1.42
CA VAL A 167 5.30 2.29 0.33
C VAL A 167 5.09 0.98 -0.43
N LEU A 168 4.00 0.29 -0.11
CA LEU A 168 3.62 -1.01 -0.67
C LEU A 168 2.81 -0.82 -1.96
N GLU A 169 3.52 -0.69 -3.07
CA GLU A 169 2.91 -0.53 -4.40
C GLU A 169 2.39 -1.87 -4.92
N ASN A 170 1.83 -1.91 -6.13
CA ASN A 170 1.34 -3.16 -6.71
C ASN A 170 1.66 -3.25 -8.20
N GLU A 171 2.25 -4.37 -8.61
CA GLU A 171 2.73 -4.56 -9.99
C GLU A 171 1.61 -4.47 -11.02
N ILE A 172 0.49 -5.14 -10.76
CA ILE A 172 -0.68 -5.19 -11.65
C ILE A 172 -1.26 -3.79 -11.86
N MET A 173 -1.13 -2.91 -10.85
CA MET A 173 -1.62 -1.55 -10.89
C MET A 173 -0.74 -0.61 -11.74
N TYR A 174 0.55 -0.90 -11.96
CA TYR A 174 1.46 0.03 -12.65
C TYR A 174 0.98 0.48 -14.03
N GLY A 175 0.40 -0.44 -14.81
CA GLY A 175 -0.12 -0.15 -16.15
C GLY A 175 -1.52 0.49 -16.16
N GLN A 176 -2.21 0.53 -15.03
CA GLN A 176 -3.59 1.02 -14.95
C GLN A 176 -3.63 2.54 -15.05
N SER A 177 -4.56 3.04 -15.87
CA SER A 177 -4.74 4.46 -16.13
C SER A 177 -5.91 5.04 -15.35
N PHE A 178 -5.66 6.17 -14.70
CA PHE A 178 -6.69 6.92 -13.97
C PHE A 178 -6.84 8.32 -14.54
N LYS A 179 -8.05 8.87 -14.42
CA LYS A 179 -8.31 10.30 -14.61
C LYS A 179 -7.76 11.03 -13.39
N VAL A 180 -6.98 12.08 -13.64
CA VAL A 180 -6.36 12.90 -12.58
C VAL A 180 -6.80 14.34 -12.73
N SER A 181 -7.17 14.96 -11.62
CA SER A 181 -7.55 16.37 -11.59
C SER A 181 -6.31 17.28 -11.74
N LYS A 182 -6.53 18.57 -12.02
CA LYS A 182 -5.44 19.55 -12.06
C LYS A 182 -4.76 19.72 -10.70
N GLU A 183 -5.49 19.53 -9.61
CA GLU A 183 -4.96 19.59 -8.24
C GLU A 183 -3.99 18.43 -8.00
N VAL A 184 -4.39 17.19 -8.34
CA VAL A 184 -3.50 16.02 -8.27
C VAL A 184 -2.33 16.15 -9.23
N ALA A 185 -2.50 16.89 -10.32
CA ALA A 185 -1.45 17.18 -11.28
C ALA A 185 -0.35 18.13 -10.73
N SER A 186 -0.58 18.80 -9.59
CA SER A 186 0.31 19.81 -9.02
C SER A 186 1.56 19.21 -8.35
N PRO A 187 2.74 19.84 -8.49
CA PRO A 187 3.95 19.47 -7.73
C PRO A 187 3.82 19.62 -6.21
N ASP A 188 2.82 20.37 -5.74
CA ASP A 188 2.54 20.56 -4.31
C ASP A 188 1.49 19.59 -3.78
N TYR A 189 0.93 18.72 -4.62
CA TYR A 189 -0.06 17.75 -4.21
C TYR A 189 0.53 16.75 -3.21
N LEU A 190 -0.10 16.64 -2.04
CA LEU A 190 0.26 15.71 -0.99
C LEU A 190 -1.01 15.06 -0.45
N LEU A 191 -0.88 13.80 -0.05
CA LEU A 191 -1.89 13.12 0.74
C LEU A 191 -1.40 12.93 2.18
N PRO A 192 -2.26 13.16 3.19
CA PRO A 192 -1.90 12.90 4.56
C PRO A 192 -1.78 11.39 4.81
N ILE A 193 -0.62 10.96 5.31
CA ILE A 193 -0.44 9.60 5.85
C ILE A 193 -1.33 9.46 7.09
N GLY A 194 -2.03 8.33 7.19
CA GLY A 194 -2.99 8.05 8.25
C GLY A 194 -4.42 8.50 7.96
N LYS A 195 -4.76 8.76 6.69
CA LYS A 195 -6.11 9.11 6.28
C LYS A 195 -6.61 8.23 5.15
N ALA A 196 -7.73 7.56 5.42
CA ALA A 196 -8.47 6.79 4.43
C ALA A 196 -9.29 7.74 3.53
N LYS A 197 -9.82 7.20 2.43
CA LYS A 197 -10.74 7.89 1.53
C LYS A 197 -11.97 7.03 1.30
N VAL A 198 -13.15 7.63 1.44
CA VAL A 198 -14.39 7.04 0.94
C VAL A 198 -14.39 7.25 -0.58
N GLU A 199 -14.16 6.17 -1.33
CA GLU A 199 -14.15 6.21 -2.81
C GLU A 199 -15.56 6.19 -3.39
N ARG A 200 -16.51 5.59 -2.64
CA ARG A 200 -17.93 5.53 -2.98
C ARG A 200 -18.74 5.60 -1.71
N GLU A 201 -19.69 6.54 -1.64
CA GLU A 201 -20.66 6.62 -0.56
C GLU A 201 -21.69 5.47 -0.65
N GLY A 202 -22.14 4.99 0.50
CA GLY A 202 -23.20 3.99 0.59
C GLY A 202 -23.87 3.97 1.96
N LYS A 203 -24.87 3.10 2.11
CA LYS A 203 -25.68 3.01 3.34
C LYS A 203 -26.01 1.60 3.79
N ASP A 204 -25.79 0.58 2.94
CA ASP A 204 -26.22 -0.79 3.26
C ASP A 204 -25.07 -1.63 3.86
N VAL A 205 -23.84 -1.38 3.44
CA VAL A 205 -22.65 -2.13 3.87
C VAL A 205 -21.38 -1.31 3.67
N THR A 206 -20.46 -1.39 4.63
CA THR A 206 -19.10 -0.83 4.49
C THR A 206 -18.15 -1.90 3.96
N ILE A 207 -17.43 -1.59 2.88
CA ILE A 207 -16.36 -2.40 2.32
C ILE A 207 -15.04 -1.65 2.50
N VAL A 208 -14.09 -2.24 3.21
CA VAL A 208 -12.77 -1.64 3.47
C VAL A 208 -11.70 -2.44 2.74
N GLY A 209 -10.91 -1.79 1.89
CA GLY A 209 -9.80 -2.42 1.19
C GLY A 209 -8.58 -1.52 1.05
N HIS A 210 -7.48 -2.10 0.57
CA HIS A 210 -6.27 -1.38 0.20
C HIS A 210 -5.69 -1.92 -1.11
N SER A 211 -4.79 -1.14 -1.74
CA SER A 211 -4.16 -1.52 -2.99
C SER A 211 -5.17 -1.95 -4.07
N ARG A 212 -4.85 -2.97 -4.87
CA ARG A 212 -5.70 -3.51 -5.95
C ARG A 212 -7.13 -3.88 -5.49
N MET A 213 -7.32 -4.29 -4.24
CA MET A 213 -8.63 -4.74 -3.73
C MET A 213 -9.68 -3.62 -3.68
N VAL A 214 -9.25 -2.35 -3.65
CA VAL A 214 -10.17 -1.20 -3.73
C VAL A 214 -10.89 -1.17 -5.08
N GLY A 215 -10.17 -1.43 -6.18
CA GLY A 215 -10.76 -1.45 -7.53
C GLY A 215 -11.83 -2.53 -7.67
N LEU A 216 -11.51 -3.77 -7.27
CA LEU A 216 -12.47 -4.87 -7.30
C LEU A 216 -13.70 -4.60 -6.42
N SER A 217 -13.49 -3.96 -5.27
CA SER A 217 -14.59 -3.58 -4.37
C SER A 217 -15.52 -2.53 -4.99
N LEU A 218 -14.97 -1.57 -5.74
CA LEU A 218 -15.76 -0.58 -6.49
C LEU A 218 -16.56 -1.22 -7.62
N ASP A 219 -15.95 -2.16 -8.36
CA ASP A 219 -16.63 -2.88 -9.44
C ASP A 219 -17.81 -3.69 -8.90
N VAL A 220 -17.63 -4.38 -7.77
CA VAL A 220 -18.70 -5.10 -7.07
C VAL A 220 -19.78 -4.16 -6.54
N ALA A 221 -19.39 -3.04 -5.94
CA ALA A 221 -20.35 -2.05 -5.44
C ALA A 221 -21.23 -1.47 -6.56
N GLU A 222 -20.63 -1.18 -7.71
CA GLU A 222 -21.36 -0.70 -8.89
C GLU A 222 -22.29 -1.76 -9.47
N LYS A 223 -21.83 -3.02 -9.53
CA LYS A 223 -22.65 -4.16 -9.97
C LYS A 223 -23.87 -4.35 -9.06
N LEU A 224 -23.65 -4.45 -7.76
CA LEU A 224 -24.71 -4.66 -6.75
C LEU A 224 -25.72 -3.53 -6.72
N TYR A 225 -25.28 -2.28 -6.94
CA TYR A 225 -26.20 -1.15 -7.07
C TYR A 225 -27.10 -1.28 -8.30
N LYS A 226 -26.54 -1.60 -9.47
CA LYS A 226 -27.30 -1.76 -10.72
C LYS A 226 -28.29 -2.91 -10.69
N GLU A 227 -27.87 -4.05 -10.12
CA GLU A 227 -28.66 -5.29 -10.18
C GLU A 227 -29.67 -5.41 -9.04
N GLN A 228 -29.33 -4.90 -7.85
CA GLN A 228 -30.10 -5.15 -6.61
C GLN A 228 -30.40 -3.88 -5.81
N GLY A 229 -29.94 -2.70 -6.26
CA GLY A 229 -30.11 -1.45 -5.53
C GLY A 229 -29.34 -1.38 -4.21
N ILE A 230 -28.32 -2.23 -4.03
CA ILE A 230 -27.50 -2.26 -2.80
C ILE A 230 -26.43 -1.17 -2.89
N GLU A 231 -26.42 -0.27 -1.92
CA GLU A 231 -25.50 0.85 -1.83
C GLU A 231 -24.34 0.54 -0.89
N CYS A 232 -23.23 0.05 -1.46
CA CYS A 232 -21.99 -0.23 -0.73
C CYS A 232 -21.16 1.04 -0.56
N GLU A 233 -20.75 1.33 0.67
CA GLU A 233 -19.72 2.32 0.97
C GLU A 233 -18.35 1.67 0.81
N VAL A 234 -17.49 2.20 -0.08
CA VAL A 234 -16.15 1.64 -0.32
C VAL A 234 -15.09 2.58 0.23
N ILE A 235 -14.30 2.08 1.18
CA ILE A 235 -13.21 2.78 1.85
C ILE A 235 -11.87 2.25 1.34
N ASN A 236 -11.08 3.15 0.77
CA ASN A 236 -9.67 2.97 0.46
C ASN A 236 -8.83 3.35 1.68
N LEU A 237 -8.18 2.37 2.31
CA LEU A 237 -7.40 2.61 3.52
C LEU A 237 -6.30 3.64 3.33
N ARG A 238 -5.61 3.61 2.17
CA ARG A 238 -4.36 4.33 1.85
C ARG A 238 -3.18 4.03 2.80
N SER A 239 -3.38 4.15 4.10
CA SER A 239 -2.41 3.90 5.16
C SER A 239 -2.79 2.65 5.94
N ILE A 240 -1.85 1.72 6.02
CA ILE A 240 -1.93 0.54 6.90
C ILE A 240 -1.50 0.95 8.31
N ARG A 241 -0.47 1.81 8.42
CA ARG A 241 0.02 2.34 9.70
C ARG A 241 0.40 3.83 9.57
N PRO A 242 -0.17 4.72 10.39
CA PRO A 242 -1.31 4.49 11.27
C PRO A 242 -2.60 4.21 10.46
N LEU A 243 -3.45 3.32 10.99
CA LEU A 243 -4.76 2.99 10.43
C LEU A 243 -5.76 4.12 10.76
N ASP A 244 -6.52 4.58 9.77
CA ASP A 244 -7.60 5.56 9.98
C ASP A 244 -8.90 4.88 10.44
N ILE A 245 -8.86 4.29 11.63
CA ILE A 245 -9.99 3.52 12.18
C ILE A 245 -11.24 4.38 12.36
N GLU A 246 -11.09 5.68 12.60
CA GLU A 246 -12.21 6.61 12.81
C GLU A 246 -13.10 6.74 11.57
N THR A 247 -12.51 6.76 10.37
CA THR A 247 -13.28 6.75 9.11
C THR A 247 -14.09 5.45 8.97
N ILE A 248 -13.50 4.30 9.35
CA ILE A 248 -14.18 3.01 9.31
C ILE A 248 -15.32 2.97 10.33
N LYS A 249 -15.09 3.39 11.58
CA LYS A 249 -16.13 3.44 12.62
C LYS A 249 -17.30 4.32 12.21
N ALA A 250 -17.03 5.50 11.65
CA ALA A 250 -18.08 6.41 11.17
C ALA A 250 -18.94 5.76 10.08
N SER A 251 -18.30 5.04 9.17
CA SER A 251 -18.98 4.28 8.12
C SER A 251 -19.82 3.13 8.68
N VAL A 252 -19.26 2.33 9.57
CA VAL A 252 -19.96 1.19 10.20
C VAL A 252 -21.18 1.65 11.00
N LYS A 253 -21.10 2.78 11.71
CA LYS A 253 -22.27 3.35 12.40
C LYS A 253 -23.40 3.77 11.45
N LYS A 254 -23.07 4.08 10.19
CA LYS A 254 -24.03 4.44 9.13
C LYS A 254 -24.62 3.19 8.44
N THR A 255 -23.80 2.17 8.19
CA THR A 255 -24.17 1.01 7.36
C THR A 255 -24.56 -0.24 8.15
N ASN A 256 -24.21 -0.27 9.44
CA ASN A 256 -24.41 -1.38 10.38
C ASN A 256 -23.70 -2.69 9.99
N ARG A 257 -22.83 -2.70 8.96
CA ARG A 257 -22.19 -3.91 8.43
C ARG A 257 -20.80 -3.61 7.90
N LEU A 258 -19.88 -4.56 8.06
CA LEU A 258 -18.50 -4.41 7.62
C LEU A 258 -17.98 -5.67 6.91
N VAL A 259 -17.38 -5.46 5.74
CA VAL A 259 -16.59 -6.45 5.00
C VAL A 259 -15.20 -5.86 4.76
N THR A 260 -14.14 -6.59 5.15
CA THR A 260 -12.75 -6.20 4.83
C THR A 260 -12.24 -7.03 3.65
N VAL A 261 -11.50 -6.41 2.73
CA VAL A 261 -10.96 -7.05 1.53
C VAL A 261 -9.46 -6.78 1.41
N GLU A 262 -8.64 -7.84 1.50
CA GLU A 262 -7.18 -7.77 1.35
C GLU A 262 -6.66 -8.89 0.43
N GLY A 263 -5.52 -8.66 -0.24
CA GLY A 263 -4.88 -9.67 -1.09
C GLY A 263 -3.97 -10.65 -0.31
N GLY A 264 -3.63 -10.31 0.93
CA GLY A 264 -2.72 -11.07 1.78
C GLY A 264 -3.34 -12.31 2.43
N PHE A 265 -2.52 -13.04 3.18
CA PHE A 265 -2.96 -14.23 3.91
C PHE A 265 -3.97 -13.92 5.03
N PRO A 266 -4.88 -14.84 5.36
CA PRO A 266 -5.96 -14.57 6.30
C PRO A 266 -5.52 -14.49 7.75
N MET A 267 -4.50 -15.25 8.15
CA MET A 267 -4.07 -15.29 9.55
C MET A 267 -3.21 -14.07 9.86
N PHE A 268 -3.58 -13.34 10.91
CA PHE A 268 -2.88 -12.12 11.35
C PHE A 268 -2.79 -11.04 10.24
N GLY A 269 -3.73 -11.06 9.28
CA GLY A 269 -3.85 -10.09 8.19
C GLY A 269 -4.41 -8.74 8.64
N VAL A 270 -4.46 -7.77 7.71
CA VAL A 270 -4.92 -6.38 7.96
C VAL A 270 -6.37 -6.36 8.42
N GLY A 271 -7.23 -7.19 7.81
CA GLY A 271 -8.62 -7.34 8.18
C GLY A 271 -8.80 -7.89 9.59
N SER A 272 -7.83 -8.64 10.13
CA SER A 272 -7.88 -9.12 11.52
C SER A 272 -7.81 -7.96 12.51
N GLU A 273 -6.89 -7.03 12.27
CA GLU A 273 -6.72 -5.82 13.11
C GLU A 273 -7.95 -4.90 13.01
N ILE A 274 -8.49 -4.71 11.80
CA ILE A 274 -9.72 -3.92 11.61
C ILE A 274 -10.89 -4.56 12.38
N CYS A 275 -11.07 -5.88 12.28
CA CYS A 275 -12.11 -6.58 13.04
C CYS A 275 -11.95 -6.37 14.55
N ALA A 276 -10.74 -6.54 15.07
CA ALA A 276 -10.45 -6.38 16.49
C ALA A 276 -10.77 -4.95 16.96
N GLN A 277 -10.26 -3.92 16.27
CA GLN A 277 -10.50 -2.53 16.66
C GLN A 277 -11.97 -2.12 16.55
N ILE A 278 -12.73 -2.69 15.62
CA ILE A 278 -14.18 -2.42 15.52
C ILE A 278 -14.90 -3.03 16.71
N VAL A 279 -14.62 -4.29 17.06
CA VAL A 279 -15.23 -4.98 18.20
C VAL A 279 -14.85 -4.34 19.54
N GLU A 280 -13.63 -3.81 19.67
CA GLU A 280 -13.17 -3.09 20.86
C GLU A 280 -13.72 -1.65 20.96
N SER A 281 -14.41 -1.16 19.94
CA SER A 281 -14.88 0.23 19.87
C SER A 281 -16.39 0.37 20.04
N GLU A 282 -16.84 1.62 20.15
CA GLU A 282 -18.25 1.97 20.21
C GLU A 282 -19.01 1.71 18.89
N ALA A 283 -18.30 1.38 17.79
CA ALA A 283 -18.96 0.93 16.55
C ALA A 283 -19.50 -0.49 16.65
N PHE A 284 -19.06 -1.30 17.63
CA PHE A 284 -19.52 -2.68 17.81
C PHE A 284 -21.04 -2.76 18.03
N ASP A 285 -21.60 -1.86 18.84
CA ASP A 285 -23.05 -1.82 19.15
C ASP A 285 -23.92 -1.49 17.91
N TYR A 286 -23.31 -1.00 16.84
CA TYR A 286 -23.99 -0.67 15.59
C TYR A 286 -23.97 -1.82 14.59
N LEU A 287 -23.27 -2.93 14.85
CA LEU A 287 -23.20 -4.05 13.92
C LEU A 287 -24.47 -4.92 13.97
N ASP A 288 -25.15 -5.03 12.83
CA ASP A 288 -26.30 -5.93 12.62
C ASP A 288 -25.86 -7.36 12.19
N ALA A 289 -24.60 -7.51 11.81
CA ALA A 289 -24.00 -8.75 11.32
C ALA A 289 -22.53 -8.83 11.73
N PRO A 290 -21.96 -10.04 11.87
CA PRO A 290 -20.53 -10.18 12.14
C PRO A 290 -19.70 -9.53 11.03
N VAL A 291 -18.54 -9.01 11.41
CA VAL A 291 -17.55 -8.52 10.43
C VAL A 291 -17.03 -9.71 9.62
N GLU A 292 -17.05 -9.59 8.30
CA GLU A 292 -16.62 -10.63 7.37
C GLU A 292 -15.32 -10.23 6.67
N ARG A 293 -14.46 -11.22 6.40
CA ARG A 293 -13.13 -10.99 5.79
C ARG A 293 -13.01 -11.74 4.47
N VAL A 294 -12.60 -11.03 3.44
CA VAL A 294 -12.20 -11.55 2.13
C VAL A 294 -10.70 -11.37 2.00
N THR A 295 -9.98 -12.49 1.82
CA THR A 295 -8.51 -12.51 1.84
C THR A 295 -7.98 -13.38 0.70
N GLY A 296 -6.66 -13.38 0.50
CA GLY A 296 -6.00 -14.48 -0.20
C GLY A 296 -6.22 -15.82 0.51
N ALA A 297 -6.06 -16.92 -0.23
CA ALA A 297 -6.12 -18.26 0.32
C ALA A 297 -4.93 -18.53 1.25
N ASP A 298 -5.14 -19.38 2.27
CA ASP A 298 -4.11 -19.75 3.25
C ASP A 298 -3.15 -20.81 2.70
N LEU A 299 -2.40 -20.44 1.66
CA LEU A 299 -1.45 -21.31 0.98
C LEU A 299 -0.36 -20.50 0.26
N PRO A 300 0.83 -21.07 0.04
CA PRO A 300 1.80 -20.48 -0.88
C PRO A 300 1.22 -20.40 -2.30
N THR A 301 1.36 -19.26 -2.97
CA THR A 301 0.73 -19.00 -4.27
C THR A 301 1.09 -20.06 -5.32
N PRO A 302 0.10 -20.76 -5.90
CA PRO A 302 0.32 -21.79 -6.91
C PRO A 302 0.60 -21.13 -8.27
N TYR A 303 1.41 -21.78 -9.11
CA TYR A 303 1.72 -21.29 -10.46
C TYR A 303 0.62 -21.59 -11.50
N ALA A 304 -0.12 -22.70 -11.33
CA ALA A 304 -1.13 -23.08 -12.31
C ALA A 304 -2.26 -22.04 -12.33
N ALA A 305 -2.54 -21.46 -13.50
CA ALA A 305 -3.45 -20.31 -13.65
C ALA A 305 -4.83 -20.52 -13.02
N SER A 306 -5.40 -21.72 -13.11
CA SER A 306 -6.68 -22.04 -12.48
C SER A 306 -6.63 -22.01 -10.95
N LEU A 307 -5.51 -22.43 -10.36
CA LEU A 307 -5.30 -22.39 -8.92
C LEU A 307 -4.90 -20.99 -8.45
N GLU A 308 -4.09 -20.27 -9.23
CA GLU A 308 -3.70 -18.89 -8.93
C GLU A 308 -4.91 -17.96 -8.90
N GLY A 309 -5.80 -18.08 -9.92
CA GLY A 309 -7.05 -17.33 -9.95
C GLY A 309 -7.97 -17.65 -8.76
N ALA A 310 -7.93 -18.86 -8.21
CA ALA A 310 -8.69 -19.25 -7.03
C ALA A 310 -8.00 -18.87 -5.69
N ALA A 311 -6.73 -18.47 -5.74
CA ALA A 311 -5.93 -18.17 -4.54
C ALA A 311 -6.06 -16.72 -4.06
N PHE A 312 -6.63 -15.82 -4.86
CA PHE A 312 -6.79 -14.41 -4.53
C PHE A 312 -8.25 -13.97 -4.66
N PRO A 313 -8.68 -12.91 -3.94
CA PRO A 313 -10.02 -12.37 -4.11
C PRO A 313 -10.29 -11.93 -5.54
N ASP A 314 -11.46 -12.33 -6.03
CA ASP A 314 -12.08 -11.82 -7.24
C ASP A 314 -13.41 -11.11 -6.90
N GLU A 315 -14.04 -10.51 -7.91
CA GLU A 315 -15.32 -9.84 -7.77
C GLU A 315 -16.42 -10.78 -7.26
N ALA A 316 -16.40 -12.05 -7.66
CA ALA A 316 -17.42 -13.02 -7.29
C ALA A 316 -17.37 -13.39 -5.80
N VAL A 317 -16.17 -13.56 -5.23
CA VAL A 317 -16.00 -13.82 -3.79
C VAL A 317 -16.41 -12.59 -2.99
N ILE A 318 -15.99 -11.38 -3.40
CA ILE A 318 -16.37 -10.14 -2.71
C ILE A 318 -17.90 -9.98 -2.72
N GLU A 319 -18.54 -10.12 -3.88
CA GLU A 319 -19.99 -10.04 -4.04
C GLU A 319 -20.72 -11.03 -3.14
N LYS A 320 -20.29 -12.30 -3.15
CA LYS A 320 -20.87 -13.36 -2.32
C LYS A 320 -20.81 -13.01 -0.83
N VAL A 321 -19.68 -12.48 -0.36
CA VAL A 321 -19.50 -12.12 1.05
C VAL A 321 -20.31 -10.88 1.43
N VAL A 322 -20.41 -9.90 0.53
CA VAL A 322 -21.29 -8.73 0.73
C VAL A 322 -22.76 -9.15 0.81
N LEU A 323 -23.23 -10.02 -0.07
CA LEU A 323 -24.60 -10.53 -0.02
C LEU A 323 -24.84 -11.34 1.27
N ARG A 324 -23.85 -12.16 1.69
CA ARG A 324 -23.91 -12.91 2.94
C ARG A 324 -24.03 -11.99 4.17
N SER A 325 -23.27 -10.89 4.23
CA SER A 325 -23.35 -9.94 5.36
C SER A 325 -24.69 -9.19 5.42
N LEU A 326 -25.38 -9.11 4.29
CA LEU A 326 -26.74 -8.58 4.16
C LEU A 326 -27.84 -9.64 4.35
N TYR A 327 -27.47 -10.88 4.69
CA TYR A 327 -28.38 -12.04 4.76
C TYR A 327 -29.19 -12.27 3.46
N ARG A 328 -28.53 -12.04 2.31
CA ARG A 328 -29.06 -12.30 0.97
C ARG A 328 -28.34 -13.48 0.32
N SER A 329 -29.03 -14.17 -0.58
CA SER A 329 -28.54 -15.33 -1.35
C SER A 329 -28.26 -14.97 -2.80
#